data_AF-X6P484-F1
#
_entry.id   AF-X6P484-F1
#
_cell.length_a   1.000
_cell.length_b   1.000
_cell.length_c   1.000
_cell.angle_alpha   90.00
_cell.angle_beta   90.00
_cell.angle_gamma   90.00
#
_symmetry.space_group_name_H-M   'P 1'
#
loop_
_entity.id
_entity.type
_entity.pdbx_description
1 polymer ?
#
loop_
_entity_poly.entity_id
_entity_poly.type
_entity_poly.pdbx_seq_one_letter_code
_entity_poly.pdbx_strand_id
1 'polypeptide(L)'
;AKTCAIKAGLDIVNVSWEDTARNKKSSWGPNISDMTLQVGKARMPVIRYPNFSDKTWDVRMEKIPLVIGNEQLIAPDNSSDKKKTFKTITLSEYLKKYHDYMSYPLRDGSGKIMEMNLFNEKEDTHVIMSSQCCMLPIASGDNVEVPFNISLYNYQGTSAQLIRCRNQKLFFNKHGIKADFLGQRLTEHRKMNNTDEKKNEGEMTIKEKQQSVIAIIQVPVLMDQSEIILKVKTLTGKDMSISVFPHTTIAATKALIQDKEGIPPEQQRL
;
A
#
# COMPACT_ATOMS: atom_id res chain seq x y z
N ALA A 1 -21.64 13.54 -18.38
CA ALA A 1 -20.61 12.59 -17.94
C ALA A 1 -21.08 11.13 -18.01
N LYS A 2 -22.06 10.72 -17.19
CA LYS A 2 -22.52 9.31 -17.13
C LYS A 2 -22.98 8.73 -18.47
N THR A 3 -23.76 9.48 -19.26
CA THR A 3 -24.17 9.06 -20.61
C THR A 3 -22.98 8.82 -21.55
N CYS A 4 -21.92 9.64 -21.47
CA CYS A 4 -20.72 9.46 -22.29
C CYS A 4 -19.94 8.22 -21.88
N ALA A 5 -19.84 7.96 -20.57
CA ALA A 5 -19.22 6.74 -20.05
C ALA A 5 -19.95 5.49 -20.57
N ILE A 6 -21.28 5.47 -20.45
CA ILE A 6 -22.12 4.35 -20.94
C ILE A 6 -21.94 4.12 -22.43
N LYS A 7 -21.91 5.20 -23.24
CA LYS A 7 -21.62 5.10 -24.69
C LYS A 7 -20.25 4.49 -25.00
N ALA A 8 -19.27 4.66 -24.11
CA ALA A 8 -17.95 4.07 -24.21
C ALA A 8 -17.85 2.66 -23.58
N GLY A 9 -18.97 2.08 -23.11
CA GLY A 9 -19.00 0.78 -22.42
C GLY A 9 -18.49 0.82 -20.97
N LEU A 10 -18.44 2.00 -20.37
CA LEU A 10 -17.99 2.25 -19.00
C LEU A 10 -19.17 2.73 -18.13
N ASP A 11 -18.97 2.76 -16.82
CA ASP A 11 -19.87 3.39 -15.85
C ASP A 11 -19.10 4.37 -14.96
N ILE A 12 -19.86 5.22 -14.27
CA ILE A 12 -19.38 6.10 -13.23
C ILE A 12 -20.03 5.65 -11.92
N VAL A 13 -19.21 5.10 -11.03
CA VAL A 13 -19.63 4.46 -9.78
C VAL A 13 -18.95 5.11 -8.57
N ASN A 14 -19.64 5.12 -7.43
CA ASN A 14 -19.08 5.60 -6.16
C ASN A 14 -18.55 4.45 -5.28
N VAL A 15 -18.87 3.21 -5.64
CA VAL A 15 -18.47 1.99 -4.96
C VAL A 15 -18.02 1.02 -6.03
N SER A 16 -16.79 0.54 -5.90
CA SER A 16 -16.18 -0.44 -6.79
C SER A 16 -15.86 -1.73 -6.03
N TRP A 17 -15.73 -2.84 -6.76
CA TRP A 17 -15.32 -4.13 -6.21
C TRP A 17 -14.15 -4.61 -7.05
N GLU A 18 -12.93 -4.42 -6.56
CA GLU A 18 -11.73 -5.00 -7.15
C GLU A 18 -11.48 -6.34 -6.50
N ASP A 19 -11.86 -7.40 -7.22
CA ASP A 19 -11.52 -8.78 -6.90
C ASP A 19 -10.30 -9.18 -7.73
N THR A 20 -9.12 -8.87 -7.20
CA THR A 20 -7.84 -9.24 -7.80
C THR A 20 -7.24 -10.49 -7.15
N ALA A 21 -8.08 -11.30 -6.49
CA ALA A 21 -7.67 -12.57 -5.88
C ALA A 21 -6.96 -13.45 -6.91
N ARG A 22 -5.92 -14.21 -6.51
CA ARG A 22 -5.74 -15.64 -6.86
C ARG A 22 -4.50 -16.29 -6.20
N ASN A 23 -4.62 -17.61 -6.18
CA ASN A 23 -3.70 -18.68 -5.78
C ASN A 23 -3.47 -18.86 -4.28
N LYS A 24 -3.86 -20.04 -3.78
CA LYS A 24 -3.44 -20.49 -2.44
C LYS A 24 -1.92 -20.54 -2.43
N LYS A 25 -1.29 -19.97 -1.39
CA LYS A 25 0.17 -19.87 -1.21
C LYS A 25 0.87 -18.83 -2.11
N SER A 26 0.14 -18.02 -2.86
CA SER A 26 0.68 -16.80 -3.48
C SER A 26 0.95 -15.73 -2.43
N SER A 27 1.92 -14.87 -2.68
CA SER A 27 2.22 -13.70 -1.85
C SER A 27 1.16 -12.61 -1.92
N TRP A 28 0.21 -12.72 -2.86
CA TRP A 28 -0.84 -11.74 -3.14
C TRP A 28 -2.20 -12.08 -2.55
N GLY A 29 -2.39 -13.34 -2.11
CA GLY A 29 -3.57 -13.83 -1.38
C GLY A 29 -4.93 -13.49 -2.03
N PRO A 30 -6.05 -13.74 -1.34
CA PRO A 30 -7.33 -13.16 -1.74
C PRO A 30 -7.35 -11.67 -1.38
N ASN A 31 -7.66 -10.82 -2.37
CA ASN A 31 -7.83 -9.38 -2.17
C ASN A 31 -9.14 -8.94 -2.81
N ILE A 32 -10.05 -8.46 -1.97
CA ILE A 32 -11.29 -7.80 -2.42
C ILE A 32 -11.33 -6.42 -1.78
N SER A 33 -11.22 -5.39 -2.60
CA SER A 33 -11.12 -4.01 -2.13
C SER A 33 -11.97 -3.04 -2.95
N ASP A 34 -12.52 -2.01 -2.32
CA ASP A 34 -13.04 -0.81 -2.99
C ASP A 34 -12.01 0.31 -2.87
N MET A 35 -11.54 0.83 -4.00
CA MET A 35 -10.50 1.85 -4.05
C MET A 35 -10.95 3.06 -4.87
N THR A 36 -10.72 4.26 -4.34
CA THR A 36 -10.90 5.51 -5.07
C THR A 36 -9.94 6.60 -4.59
N LEU A 37 -9.81 7.70 -5.33
CA LEU A 37 -9.16 8.91 -4.85
C LEU A 37 -10.10 9.72 -3.95
N GLN A 38 -9.55 10.46 -3.01
CA GLN A 38 -10.29 11.30 -2.09
C GLN A 38 -9.66 12.69 -1.99
N VAL A 39 -10.48 13.73 -2.14
CA VAL A 39 -10.11 15.13 -2.00
C VAL A 39 -10.85 15.71 -0.80
N GLY A 40 -10.09 16.12 0.22
CA GLY A 40 -10.66 16.52 1.51
C GLY A 40 -11.51 15.39 2.14
N LYS A 41 -12.82 15.60 2.19
CA LYS A 41 -13.81 14.61 2.68
C LYS A 41 -14.57 13.89 1.55
N ALA A 42 -14.43 14.31 0.30
CA ALA A 42 -15.16 13.75 -0.82
C ALA A 42 -14.38 12.61 -1.48
N ARG A 43 -15.02 11.44 -1.62
CA ARG A 43 -14.54 10.34 -2.47
C ARG A 43 -14.87 10.66 -3.92
N MET A 44 -13.92 10.44 -4.81
CA MET A 44 -14.10 10.71 -6.24
C MET A 44 -14.88 9.55 -6.88
N PRO A 45 -15.83 9.83 -7.78
CA PRO A 45 -16.43 8.78 -8.59
C PRO A 45 -15.38 8.13 -9.48
N VAL A 46 -15.48 6.82 -9.63
CA VAL A 46 -14.59 6.00 -10.42
C VAL A 46 -15.22 5.75 -11.78
N ILE A 47 -14.48 6.01 -12.85
CA ILE A 47 -14.81 5.65 -14.22
C ILE A 47 -14.13 4.31 -14.53
N ARG A 48 -14.94 3.28 -14.74
CA ARG A 48 -14.47 1.90 -14.96
C ARG A 48 -15.53 1.09 -15.71
N TYR A 49 -15.19 -0.14 -16.10
CA TYR A 49 -16.20 -1.11 -16.53
C TYR A 49 -17.17 -1.42 -15.37
N PRO A 50 -18.44 -1.77 -15.67
CA PRO A 50 -19.41 -2.15 -14.63
C PRO A 50 -18.89 -3.31 -13.77
N ASN A 51 -19.25 -3.30 -12.48
CA ASN A 51 -18.89 -4.38 -11.56
C ASN A 51 -19.32 -5.75 -12.15
N PHE A 52 -18.52 -6.80 -11.90
CA PHE A 52 -18.69 -8.16 -12.44
C PHE A 52 -18.45 -8.32 -13.94
N SER A 53 -18.15 -7.23 -14.66
CA SER A 53 -17.79 -7.24 -16.08
C SER A 53 -16.47 -6.49 -16.33
N ASP A 54 -15.72 -6.26 -15.27
CA ASP A 54 -14.45 -5.56 -15.32
C ASP A 54 -13.41 -6.35 -16.10
N LYS A 55 -12.71 -5.61 -16.97
CA LYS A 55 -11.61 -6.17 -17.74
C LYS A 55 -10.36 -6.11 -16.89
N THR A 56 -9.88 -7.27 -16.49
CA THR A 56 -8.56 -7.43 -15.90
C THR A 56 -7.56 -7.86 -16.96
N TRP A 57 -6.27 -7.77 -16.62
CA TRP A 57 -5.22 -8.39 -17.41
C TRP A 57 -4.13 -8.96 -16.49
N ASP A 58 -3.55 -10.09 -16.90
CA ASP A 58 -2.43 -10.71 -16.21
C ASP A 58 -1.12 -10.07 -16.63
N VAL A 59 -0.35 -9.55 -15.67
CA VAL A 59 0.98 -8.97 -15.92
C VAL A 59 2.04 -9.82 -15.24
N ARG A 60 3.04 -10.26 -16.01
CA ARG A 60 4.24 -10.89 -15.45
C ARG A 60 4.93 -9.97 -14.45
N MET A 61 5.29 -10.48 -13.28
CA MET A 61 5.87 -9.66 -12.20
C MET A 61 7.22 -9.05 -12.59
N GLU A 62 7.97 -9.69 -13.49
CA GLU A 62 9.23 -9.18 -14.04
C GLU A 62 9.02 -7.95 -14.95
N LYS A 63 7.78 -7.71 -15.41
CA LYS A 63 7.44 -6.59 -16.29
C LYS A 63 6.83 -5.40 -15.54
N ILE A 64 6.65 -5.51 -14.22
CA ILE A 64 6.13 -4.42 -13.40
C ILE A 64 7.31 -3.67 -12.79
N PRO A 65 7.66 -2.46 -13.30
CA PRO A 65 8.75 -1.68 -12.76
C PRO A 65 8.33 -0.97 -11.46
N LEU A 66 9.21 -1.00 -10.47
CA LEU A 66 9.09 -0.26 -9.22
C LEU A 66 10.30 0.63 -9.02
N VAL A 67 10.07 1.91 -8.72
CA VAL A 67 11.13 2.84 -8.33
C VAL A 67 11.32 2.73 -6.83
N ILE A 68 12.50 2.32 -6.39
CA ILE A 68 12.88 2.19 -4.97
C ILE A 68 14.02 3.15 -4.64
N GLY A 69 14.31 3.33 -3.35
CA GLY A 69 15.30 4.27 -2.84
C GLY A 69 14.76 5.20 -1.77
N ASN A 70 13.44 5.18 -1.53
CA ASN A 70 12.81 5.98 -0.48
C ASN A 70 13.15 5.49 0.93
N GLU A 71 13.49 4.21 1.08
CA GLU A 71 13.97 3.62 2.33
C GLU A 71 15.26 4.29 2.85
N GLN A 72 16.11 4.77 1.93
CA GLN A 72 17.38 5.44 2.23
C GLN A 72 17.19 6.86 2.79
N LEU A 73 15.98 7.42 2.69
CA LEU A 73 15.70 8.81 3.05
C LEU A 73 15.54 9.00 4.56
N ILE A 74 15.42 7.91 5.31
CA ILE A 74 15.26 7.90 6.77
C ILE A 74 16.36 6.99 7.31
N ALA A 75 17.58 7.50 7.39
CA ALA A 75 18.65 6.79 8.09
C ALA A 75 18.38 6.87 9.62
N PRO A 76 18.54 5.78 10.39
CA PRO A 76 18.39 5.81 11.85
C PRO A 76 19.42 6.73 12.53
N ASP A 77 20.57 6.91 11.89
CA ASP A 77 21.59 7.87 12.23
C ASP A 77 21.58 9.00 11.20
N ASN A 78 21.77 10.25 11.61
CA ASN A 78 21.89 11.38 10.69
C ASN A 78 23.22 11.33 9.89
N SER A 79 23.68 10.15 9.45
CA SER A 79 24.90 9.92 8.67
C SER A 79 24.65 10.31 7.21
N SER A 80 24.76 11.60 6.96
CA SER A 80 24.34 12.28 5.73
C SER A 80 25.29 12.12 4.53
N ASP A 81 26.00 11.00 4.36
CA ASP A 81 27.03 10.88 3.30
C ASP A 81 26.78 9.80 2.24
N LYS A 82 25.75 8.95 2.38
CA LYS A 82 25.41 8.03 1.28
C LYS A 82 24.65 8.77 0.18
N LYS A 83 25.23 8.75 -1.03
CA LYS A 83 24.59 9.24 -2.26
C LYS A 83 23.23 8.57 -2.42
N LYS A 84 22.17 9.35 -2.22
CA LYS A 84 20.79 8.91 -2.40
C LYS A 84 20.60 8.52 -3.86
N THR A 85 20.26 7.27 -4.11
CA THR A 85 20.07 6.77 -5.47
C THR A 85 18.72 6.09 -5.58
N PHE A 86 17.93 6.57 -6.53
CA PHE A 86 16.72 5.88 -6.95
C PHE A 86 17.08 4.92 -8.06
N LYS A 87 16.60 3.68 -7.96
CA LYS A 87 16.75 2.67 -9.00
C LYS A 87 15.40 2.05 -9.32
N THR A 88 15.25 1.62 -10.56
CA THR A 88 14.08 0.84 -10.97
C THR A 88 14.44 -0.64 -10.88
N ILE A 89 13.62 -1.41 -10.18
CA ILE A 89 13.70 -2.87 -10.10
C ILE A 89 12.35 -3.47 -10.49
N THR A 90 12.27 -4.79 -10.62
CA THR A 90 10.99 -5.47 -10.89
C THR A 90 10.21 -5.72 -9.60
N LEU A 91 8.90 -5.93 -9.73
CA LEU A 91 8.08 -6.37 -8.60
C LEU A 91 8.55 -7.71 -8.02
N SER A 92 8.96 -8.65 -8.87
CA SER A 92 9.50 -9.93 -8.42
C SER A 92 10.81 -9.78 -7.63
N GLU A 93 11.73 -8.92 -8.05
CA GLU A 93 12.94 -8.61 -7.28
C GLU A 93 12.61 -7.97 -5.94
N TYR A 94 11.68 -7.00 -5.94
CA TYR A 94 11.24 -6.32 -4.73
C TYR A 94 10.71 -7.30 -3.68
N LEU A 95 9.88 -8.27 -4.08
CA LEU A 95 9.35 -9.28 -3.17
C LEU A 95 10.41 -10.29 -2.70
N LYS A 96 11.34 -10.69 -3.57
CA LYS A 96 12.42 -11.63 -3.20
C LYS A 96 13.35 -11.04 -2.14
N LYS A 97 13.56 -9.73 -2.18
CA LYS A 97 14.49 -9.01 -1.30
C LYS A 97 13.79 -7.92 -0.49
N TYR A 98 12.58 -8.19 -0.02
CA TYR A 98 11.73 -7.18 0.61
C TYR A 98 12.42 -6.42 1.75
N HIS A 99 13.20 -7.14 2.57
CA HIS A 99 13.98 -6.61 3.68
C HIS A 99 15.02 -5.54 3.30
N ASP A 100 15.56 -5.58 2.07
CA ASP A 100 16.53 -4.58 1.59
C ASP A 100 15.87 -3.20 1.34
N TYR A 101 14.55 -3.16 1.18
CA TYR A 101 13.80 -1.97 0.83
C TYR A 101 12.94 -1.43 1.98
N MET A 102 13.19 -1.89 3.21
CA MET A 102 12.52 -1.41 4.42
C MET A 102 13.32 -0.28 5.05
N SER A 103 12.66 0.82 5.43
CA SER A 103 13.29 1.87 6.24
C SER A 103 13.78 1.36 7.60
N TYR A 104 13.10 0.35 8.15
CA TYR A 104 13.41 -0.28 9.43
C TYR A 104 13.36 -1.81 9.28
N PRO A 105 14.42 -2.45 8.77
CA PRO A 105 14.43 -3.90 8.59
C PRO A 105 14.40 -4.62 9.93
N LEU A 106 13.70 -5.77 9.97
CA LEU A 106 13.67 -6.63 11.15
C LEU A 106 15.06 -7.21 11.40
N ARG A 107 15.44 -7.35 12.67
CA ARG A 107 16.72 -7.93 13.10
C ARG A 107 16.49 -9.08 14.05
N ASP A 108 17.33 -10.10 13.96
CA ASP A 108 17.33 -11.23 14.88
C ASP A 108 17.99 -10.87 16.23
N GLY A 109 18.02 -11.83 17.16
CA GLY A 109 18.63 -11.64 18.48
C GLY A 109 20.14 -11.34 18.47
N SER A 110 20.82 -11.51 17.33
CA SER A 110 22.23 -11.15 17.13
C SER A 110 22.40 -9.77 16.48
N GLY A 111 21.30 -9.11 16.11
CA GLY A 111 21.29 -7.83 15.41
C GLY A 111 21.46 -7.94 13.89
N LYS A 112 21.50 -9.16 13.31
CA LYS A 112 21.56 -9.37 11.87
C LYS A 112 20.18 -9.10 11.24
N ILE A 113 20.15 -8.47 10.06
CA ILE A 113 18.90 -8.29 9.31
C ILE A 113 18.30 -9.64 8.97
N MET A 114 17.00 -9.80 9.26
CA MET A 114 16.24 -10.98 8.91
C MET A 114 15.88 -10.93 7.42
N GLU A 115 16.33 -11.93 6.68
CA GLU A 115 15.99 -12.07 5.27
C GLU A 115 14.50 -12.42 5.13
N MET A 116 13.79 -11.60 4.36
CA MET A 116 12.37 -11.79 4.05
C MET A 116 12.20 -11.95 2.55
N ASN A 117 12.04 -13.21 2.11
CA ASN A 117 11.60 -13.53 0.77
C ASN A 117 10.07 -13.72 0.80
N LEU A 118 9.35 -12.74 0.26
CA LEU A 118 7.89 -12.82 0.15
C LEU A 118 7.46 -13.52 -1.14
N PHE A 119 8.35 -13.77 -2.09
CA PHE A 119 8.02 -14.28 -3.41
C PHE A 119 8.00 -15.81 -3.45
N ASN A 120 6.86 -16.38 -3.85
CA ASN A 120 6.72 -17.79 -4.14
C ASN A 120 6.98 -18.06 -5.62
N GLU A 121 8.17 -18.55 -5.97
CA GLU A 121 8.59 -18.76 -7.37
C GLU A 121 7.67 -19.67 -8.19
N LYS A 122 6.88 -20.54 -7.54
CA LYS A 122 5.95 -21.43 -8.23
C LYS A 122 4.62 -20.76 -8.54
N GLU A 123 4.09 -19.98 -7.59
CA GLU A 123 2.73 -19.45 -7.66
C GLU A 123 2.69 -17.99 -8.14
N ASP A 124 3.74 -17.21 -7.85
CA ASP A 124 3.81 -15.76 -8.07
C ASP A 124 4.38 -15.41 -9.45
N THR A 125 3.72 -15.86 -10.51
CA THR A 125 4.17 -15.59 -11.88
C THR A 125 3.59 -14.30 -12.46
N HIS A 126 2.32 -14.02 -12.14
CA HIS A 126 1.58 -12.87 -12.68
C HIS A 126 0.78 -12.17 -11.57
N VAL A 127 0.52 -10.89 -11.77
CA VAL A 127 -0.44 -10.10 -10.99
C VAL A 127 -1.63 -9.78 -11.88
N ILE A 128 -2.83 -9.99 -11.36
CA ILE A 128 -4.08 -9.54 -11.97
C ILE A 128 -4.20 -8.05 -11.70
N MET A 129 -4.26 -7.26 -12.76
CA MET A 129 -4.46 -5.81 -12.66
C MET A 129 -5.82 -5.41 -13.23
N SER A 130 -6.43 -4.43 -12.57
CA SER A 130 -7.62 -3.72 -13.03
C SER A 130 -7.27 -2.25 -13.19
N SER A 131 -7.68 -1.63 -14.30
CA SER A 131 -7.53 -0.19 -14.49
C SER A 131 -8.82 0.54 -14.17
N GLN A 132 -8.67 1.63 -13.43
CA GLN A 132 -9.77 2.55 -13.16
C GLN A 132 -9.26 3.99 -13.12
N CYS A 133 -10.16 4.94 -13.38
CA CYS A 133 -9.82 6.35 -13.50
C CYS A 133 -10.69 7.20 -12.57
N CYS A 134 -10.10 8.21 -11.94
CA CYS A 134 -10.79 9.25 -11.19
C CYS A 134 -10.45 10.61 -11.80
N MET A 135 -11.41 11.54 -11.80
CA MET A 135 -11.14 12.93 -12.16
C MET A 135 -10.98 13.76 -10.90
N LEU A 136 -9.85 14.46 -10.78
CA LEU A 136 -9.62 15.39 -9.67
C LEU A 136 -10.24 16.76 -9.99
N PRO A 137 -10.91 17.41 -9.03
CA PRO A 137 -11.56 18.72 -9.22
C PRO A 137 -10.54 19.87 -9.10
N ILE A 138 -9.55 19.89 -10.00
CA ILE A 138 -8.51 20.93 -10.02
C ILE A 138 -9.08 22.17 -10.69
N ALA A 139 -9.17 23.29 -9.96
CA ALA A 139 -9.63 24.55 -10.54
C ALA A 139 -8.67 25.05 -11.63
N SER A 140 -9.17 25.91 -12.52
CA SER A 140 -8.30 26.66 -13.43
C SER A 140 -7.67 27.82 -12.67
N GLY A 141 -6.40 28.10 -12.94
CA GLY A 141 -5.67 29.17 -12.30
C GLY A 141 -4.18 28.82 -12.19
N ASP A 142 -3.36 29.86 -12.05
CA ASP A 142 -1.91 29.69 -11.95
C ASP A 142 -1.55 28.99 -10.64
N ASN A 143 -0.70 27.97 -10.73
CA ASN A 143 -0.14 27.25 -9.58
C ASN A 143 -1.17 26.62 -8.63
N VAL A 144 -2.35 26.24 -9.15
CA VAL A 144 -3.37 25.54 -8.37
C VAL A 144 -3.02 24.06 -8.24
N GLU A 145 -2.83 23.62 -7.01
CA GLU A 145 -2.66 22.21 -6.63
C GLU A 145 -3.84 21.73 -5.79
N VAL A 146 -4.24 20.48 -5.98
CA VAL A 146 -5.27 19.81 -5.17
C VAL A 146 -4.64 18.66 -4.39
N PRO A 147 -4.58 18.75 -3.05
CA PRO A 147 -4.21 17.62 -2.21
C PRO A 147 -5.24 16.50 -2.30
N PHE A 148 -4.77 15.28 -2.48
CA PHE A 148 -5.60 14.09 -2.49
C PHE A 148 -4.91 12.89 -1.85
N ASN A 149 -5.70 11.91 -1.44
CA ASN A 149 -5.25 10.64 -0.88
C ASN A 149 -6.03 9.49 -1.51
N ILE A 150 -5.59 8.27 -1.21
CA ILE A 150 -6.21 7.06 -1.75
C ILE A 150 -7.10 6.49 -0.65
N SER A 151 -8.39 6.42 -0.93
CA SER A 151 -9.41 5.91 -0.03
C SER A 151 -9.64 4.44 -0.37
N LEU A 152 -9.21 3.55 0.53
CA LEU A 152 -9.25 2.10 0.35
C LEU A 152 -10.15 1.47 1.41
N TYR A 153 -11.00 0.55 0.96
CA TYR A 153 -11.85 -0.28 1.80
C TYR A 153 -11.60 -1.74 1.47
N ASN A 154 -10.98 -2.48 2.39
CA ASN A 154 -10.75 -3.91 2.19
C ASN A 154 -11.93 -4.71 2.76
N TYR A 155 -12.52 -5.54 1.91
CA TYR A 155 -13.45 -6.58 2.33
C TYR A 155 -12.71 -7.85 2.73
N GLN A 156 -11.62 -8.18 2.01
CA GLN A 156 -10.74 -9.33 2.26
C GLN A 156 -9.30 -9.01 1.85
N GLY A 157 -8.31 -9.46 2.63
CA GLY A 157 -6.88 -9.30 2.34
C GLY A 157 -6.09 -8.74 3.53
N THR A 158 -4.80 -9.06 3.60
CA THR A 158 -3.82 -8.38 4.47
C THR A 158 -2.95 -7.45 3.59
N SER A 159 -2.21 -6.53 4.19
CA SER A 159 -1.36 -5.58 3.45
C SER A 159 -0.08 -5.29 4.22
N ALA A 160 0.97 -4.92 3.49
CA ALA A 160 2.27 -4.55 4.07
C ALA A 160 2.23 -3.34 5.01
N GLN A 161 1.29 -2.40 4.82
CA GLN A 161 0.88 -1.45 5.87
C GLN A 161 -0.23 -2.11 6.69
N LEU A 162 -0.17 -2.06 8.02
CA LEU A 162 -1.16 -2.73 8.87
C LEU A 162 -2.55 -2.09 8.70
N ILE A 163 -3.36 -2.67 7.80
CA ILE A 163 -4.75 -2.24 7.59
C ILE A 163 -5.58 -2.77 8.78
N ARG A 164 -5.76 -1.92 9.80
CA ARG A 164 -6.51 -2.26 11.03
C ARG A 164 -8.01 -2.01 10.95
N CYS A 165 -8.48 -1.17 10.01
CA CYS A 165 -9.88 -0.72 9.91
C CYS A 165 -10.43 -0.78 8.49
N ARG A 166 -11.75 -0.96 8.34
CA ARG A 166 -12.44 -1.06 7.03
C ARG A 166 -12.35 0.19 6.16
N ASN A 167 -12.16 1.38 6.74
CA ASN A 167 -11.99 2.64 5.99
C ASN A 167 -10.61 3.21 6.24
N GLN A 168 -9.75 3.25 5.23
CA GLN A 168 -8.41 3.82 5.36
C GLN A 168 -8.06 4.79 4.25
N LYS A 169 -7.23 5.76 4.61
CA LYS A 169 -6.60 6.70 3.70
C LYS A 169 -5.13 6.33 3.61
N LEU A 170 -4.66 6.01 2.42
CA LEU A 170 -3.24 5.85 2.15
C LEU A 170 -2.67 7.23 1.82
N PHE A 171 -1.54 7.53 2.45
CA PHE A 171 -0.82 8.78 2.30
C PHE A 171 0.53 8.50 1.65
N PHE A 172 1.06 9.51 0.99
CA PHE A 172 2.42 9.49 0.52
C PHE A 172 3.39 9.61 1.72
N ASN A 173 4.44 8.79 1.71
CA ASN A 173 5.51 8.91 2.69
C ASN A 173 6.55 9.91 2.18
N LYS A 174 6.51 11.14 2.69
CA LYS A 174 7.49 12.19 2.41
C LYS A 174 8.56 12.20 3.49
N HIS A 175 9.57 11.34 3.34
CA HIS A 175 10.73 11.27 4.25
C HIS A 175 10.35 10.99 5.72
N GLY A 176 9.45 10.03 5.94
CA GLY A 176 8.94 9.67 7.27
C GLY A 176 7.75 10.51 7.73
N ILE A 177 7.46 11.60 6.99
CA ILE A 177 6.32 12.46 7.27
C ILE A 177 5.19 12.08 6.32
N LYS A 178 4.02 11.85 6.92
CA LYS A 178 2.76 11.64 6.20
C LYS A 178 2.41 12.89 5.37
N ALA A 179 2.18 12.71 4.08
CA ALA A 179 1.80 13.77 3.16
C ALA A 179 0.68 13.33 2.20
N ASP A 180 -0.11 14.29 1.71
CA ASP A 180 -1.03 14.05 0.60
C ASP A 180 -0.27 13.97 -0.73
N PHE A 181 -0.87 13.31 -1.71
CA PHE A 181 -0.48 13.47 -3.11
C PHE A 181 -0.99 14.82 -3.63
N LEU A 182 -0.31 15.39 -4.62
CA LEU A 182 -0.67 16.68 -5.19
C LEU A 182 -1.05 16.49 -6.66
N GLY A 183 -2.27 16.90 -7.00
CA GLY A 183 -2.76 16.96 -8.37
C GLY A 183 -2.60 18.37 -8.94
N GLN A 184 -1.99 18.49 -10.11
CA GLN A 184 -1.84 19.75 -10.82
C GLN A 184 -2.31 19.58 -12.28
N ARG A 185 -2.84 20.64 -12.88
CA ARG A 185 -3.11 20.66 -14.33
C ARG A 185 -1.80 20.59 -15.10
N LEU A 186 -1.77 19.73 -16.12
CA LEU A 186 -0.59 19.53 -16.97
C LEU A 186 -0.09 20.83 -17.63
N THR A 187 -1.00 21.68 -18.09
CA THR A 187 -0.67 22.96 -18.71
C THR A 187 0.12 23.86 -17.76
N GLU A 188 -0.28 23.91 -16.49
CA GLU A 188 0.40 24.70 -15.46
C GLU A 188 1.74 24.08 -15.07
N HIS A 189 1.79 22.74 -14.98
CA HIS A 189 3.05 22.03 -14.75
C HIS A 189 4.09 22.29 -15.86
N ARG A 190 3.64 22.36 -17.13
CA ARG A 190 4.52 22.67 -18.27
C ARG A 190 5.02 24.11 -18.23
N LYS A 191 4.13 25.08 -17.96
CA LYS A 191 4.49 26.51 -17.80
C LYS A 191 5.53 26.74 -16.71
N MET A 192 5.41 26.06 -15.57
CA MET A 192 6.38 26.20 -14.47
C MET A 192 7.78 25.71 -14.84
N ASN A 193 7.88 24.70 -15.71
CA ASN A 193 9.13 24.07 -16.08
C ASN A 193 9.70 24.56 -17.43
N ASN A 194 8.95 25.38 -18.17
CA ASN A 194 9.33 25.80 -19.51
C ASN A 194 8.78 27.19 -19.85
N THR A 195 9.65 28.07 -20.33
CA THR A 195 9.32 29.45 -20.71
C THR A 195 8.74 29.57 -22.13
N ASP A 196 8.78 28.50 -22.93
CA ASP A 196 8.25 28.51 -24.31
C ASP A 196 6.77 28.06 -24.35
N GLU A 197 5.88 29.04 -24.56
CA GLU A 197 4.42 28.83 -24.55
C GLU A 197 3.94 27.78 -25.56
N LYS A 198 4.65 27.62 -26.70
CA LYS A 198 4.28 26.64 -27.74
C LYS A 198 4.47 25.19 -27.29
N LYS A 199 5.24 24.96 -26.22
CA LYS A 199 5.46 23.62 -25.64
C LYS A 199 4.50 23.29 -24.50
N ASN A 200 3.59 24.20 -24.15
CA ASN A 200 2.61 23.97 -23.08
C ASN A 200 1.37 23.21 -23.56
N GLU A 201 1.11 23.22 -24.87
CA GLU A 201 -0.01 22.54 -25.51
C GLU A 201 0.45 21.28 -26.27
N GLY A 202 -0.47 20.33 -26.47
CA GLY A 202 -0.21 19.08 -27.18
C GLY A 202 -0.28 17.83 -26.30
N GLU A 203 -0.09 16.66 -26.92
CA GLU A 203 -0.22 15.37 -26.26
C GLU A 203 0.77 15.18 -25.09
N MET A 204 0.40 14.34 -24.13
CA MET A 204 1.32 13.94 -23.05
C MET A 204 2.48 13.12 -23.59
N THR A 205 3.69 13.50 -23.16
CA THR A 205 4.89 12.67 -23.25
C THR A 205 4.74 11.39 -22.43
N ILE A 206 5.61 10.40 -22.67
CA ILE A 206 5.62 9.14 -21.91
C ILE A 206 5.80 9.40 -20.41
N LYS A 207 6.69 10.33 -20.04
CA LYS A 207 6.96 10.69 -18.64
C LYS A 207 5.74 11.31 -17.96
N GLU A 208 5.03 12.21 -18.64
CA GLU A 208 3.81 12.84 -18.10
C GLU A 208 2.67 11.81 -17.94
N LYS A 209 2.55 10.86 -18.87
CA LYS A 209 1.62 9.72 -18.72
C LYS A 209 1.94 8.89 -17.49
N GLN A 210 3.23 8.60 -17.24
CA GLN A 210 3.66 7.86 -16.05
C GLN A 210 3.38 8.60 -14.74
N GLN A 211 3.55 9.93 -14.71
CA GLN A 211 3.25 10.76 -13.53
C GLN A 211 1.75 10.90 -13.25
N SER A 212 0.90 10.57 -14.23
CA SER A 212 -0.56 10.59 -14.10
C SER A 212 -1.16 9.28 -13.59
N VAL A 213 -0.31 8.29 -13.26
CA VAL A 213 -0.72 6.96 -12.81
C VAL A 213 -0.27 6.73 -11.37
N ILE A 214 -1.17 6.18 -10.56
CA ILE A 214 -0.85 5.64 -9.24
C ILE A 214 -1.09 4.13 -9.29
N ALA A 215 -0.05 3.36 -9.00
CA ALA A 215 -0.15 1.92 -8.84
C ALA A 215 -0.26 1.59 -7.35
N ILE A 216 -1.32 0.87 -6.97
CA ILE A 216 -1.50 0.35 -5.61
C ILE A 216 -1.33 -1.15 -5.64
N ILE A 217 -0.38 -1.60 -4.84
CA ILE A 217 0.09 -2.98 -4.80
C ILE A 217 -0.14 -3.46 -3.37
N GLN A 218 -1.15 -4.31 -3.19
CA GLN A 218 -1.51 -4.87 -1.90
C GLN A 218 -0.85 -6.24 -1.74
N VAL A 219 0.28 -6.29 -1.05
CA VAL A 219 0.92 -7.56 -0.65
C VAL A 219 0.36 -7.97 0.70
N PRO A 220 -0.47 -9.02 0.81
CA PRO A 220 -0.77 -9.65 2.08
C PRO A 220 0.48 -10.21 2.70
N VAL A 221 0.79 -9.68 3.88
CA VAL A 221 1.76 -10.33 4.74
C VAL A 221 1.07 -11.57 5.28
N LEU A 222 1.52 -12.74 4.79
CA LEU A 222 1.26 -14.00 5.48
C LEU A 222 1.98 -13.89 6.81
N MET A 223 1.22 -13.59 7.87
CA MET A 223 1.76 -13.67 9.22
C MET A 223 2.18 -15.11 9.43
N ASP A 224 3.40 -15.29 9.93
CA ASP A 224 3.88 -16.59 10.40
C ASP A 224 2.78 -17.24 11.24
N GLN A 225 2.36 -18.43 10.83
CA GLN A 225 1.34 -19.22 11.53
C GLN A 225 1.97 -20.10 12.60
N SER A 226 3.30 -20.00 12.76
CA SER A 226 4.01 -20.67 13.84
C SER A 226 3.57 -20.06 15.17
N GLU A 227 3.35 -20.94 16.12
CA GLU A 227 3.07 -20.58 17.49
C GLU A 227 4.31 -19.91 18.09
N ILE A 228 4.13 -18.70 18.62
CA ILE A 228 5.16 -17.96 19.34
C ILE A 228 4.89 -18.07 20.84
N ILE A 229 5.95 -18.18 21.63
CA ILE A 229 5.84 -18.25 23.09
C ILE A 229 6.17 -16.88 23.68
N LEU A 230 5.18 -16.24 24.27
CA LEU A 230 5.37 -15.05 25.10
C LEU A 230 5.73 -15.45 26.52
N LYS A 231 6.86 -14.95 27.03
CA LYS A 231 7.21 -15.05 28.45
C LYS A 231 6.63 -13.86 29.19
N VAL A 232 5.78 -14.11 30.17
CA VAL A 232 5.13 -13.11 31.01
C VAL A 232 5.66 -13.26 32.43
N LYS A 233 6.07 -12.14 33.03
CA LYS A 233 6.46 -12.08 34.44
C LYS A 233 5.37 -11.34 35.22
N THR A 234 4.81 -12.00 36.22
CA THR A 234 3.80 -11.42 37.10
C THR A 234 4.44 -10.48 38.13
N LEU A 235 3.63 -9.62 38.76
CA LEU A 235 4.10 -8.70 39.81
C LEU A 235 4.61 -9.43 41.06
N THR A 236 4.21 -10.69 41.27
CA THR A 236 4.73 -11.55 42.35
C THR A 236 6.06 -12.23 41.98
N GLY A 237 6.60 -11.96 40.79
CA GLY A 237 7.87 -12.50 40.32
C GLY A 237 7.77 -13.90 39.69
N LYS A 238 6.56 -14.47 39.57
CA LYS A 238 6.33 -15.75 38.89
C LYS A 238 6.44 -15.57 37.38
N ASP A 239 7.27 -16.39 36.75
CA ASP A 239 7.40 -16.49 35.30
C ASP A 239 6.40 -17.50 34.73
N MET A 240 5.81 -17.17 33.59
CA MET A 240 4.92 -18.05 32.84
C MET A 240 5.11 -17.88 31.33
N SER A 241 4.73 -18.91 30.58
CA SER A 241 4.78 -18.91 29.11
C SER A 241 3.36 -19.01 28.53
N ILE A 242 3.07 -18.22 27.49
CA ILE A 242 1.80 -18.24 26.76
C ILE A 242 2.09 -18.43 25.28
N SER A 243 1.52 -19.50 24.74
CA SER A 243 1.44 -19.67 23.30
C SER A 243 0.46 -18.70 22.70
N VAL A 244 0.92 -17.93 21.73
CA VAL A 244 0.07 -17.09 20.89
C VAL A 244 0.51 -17.24 19.45
N PHE A 245 -0.36 -16.91 18.51
CA PHE A 245 0.05 -16.67 17.14
C PHE A 245 0.39 -15.19 16.92
N PRO A 246 1.23 -14.84 15.92
CA PRO A 246 1.52 -13.45 15.56
C PRO A 246 0.30 -12.56 15.29
N HIS A 247 -0.86 -13.14 14.97
CA HIS A 247 -2.12 -12.43 14.76
C HIS A 247 -3.02 -12.38 16.02
N THR A 248 -2.57 -12.92 17.16
CA THR A 248 -3.32 -12.89 18.42
C THR A 248 -3.38 -11.46 18.94
N THR A 249 -4.59 -10.95 19.13
CA THR A 249 -4.79 -9.58 19.62
C THR A 249 -4.38 -9.44 21.09
N ILE A 250 -4.03 -8.23 21.53
CA ILE A 250 -3.74 -7.95 22.94
C ILE A 250 -4.92 -8.37 23.84
N ALA A 251 -6.16 -8.14 23.42
CA ALA A 251 -7.35 -8.55 24.17
C ALA A 251 -7.44 -10.07 24.32
N ALA A 252 -7.16 -10.83 23.25
CA ALA A 252 -7.11 -12.29 23.28
C ALA A 252 -5.94 -12.80 24.13
N THR A 253 -4.75 -12.19 24.01
CA THR A 253 -3.60 -12.52 24.88
C THR A 253 -3.93 -12.28 26.35
N LYS A 254 -4.65 -11.20 26.67
CA LYS A 254 -5.08 -10.93 28.05
C LYS A 254 -6.08 -11.95 28.58
N ALA A 255 -7.00 -12.42 27.74
CA ALA A 255 -7.90 -13.51 28.09
C ALA A 255 -7.13 -14.80 28.39
N LEU A 256 -6.12 -15.16 27.56
CA LEU A 256 -5.27 -16.32 27.80
C LEU A 256 -4.50 -16.24 29.14
N ILE A 257 -4.06 -15.05 29.55
CA ILE A 257 -3.45 -14.82 30.87
C ILE A 257 -4.48 -15.01 31.98
N GLN A 258 -5.69 -14.47 31.81
CA GLN A 258 -6.78 -14.62 32.78
C GLN A 258 -7.17 -16.08 32.96
N ASP A 259 -7.32 -16.83 31.88
CA ASP A 259 -7.68 -18.25 31.94
C ASP A 259 -6.61 -19.08 32.64
N LYS A 260 -5.34 -18.69 32.51
CA LYS A 260 -4.21 -19.44 33.04
C LYS A 260 -3.84 -19.10 34.49
N GLU A 261 -3.95 -17.83 34.89
CA GLU A 261 -3.53 -17.35 36.21
C GLU A 261 -4.65 -16.67 37.02
N GLY A 262 -5.84 -16.50 36.44
CA GLY A 262 -6.98 -15.83 37.09
C GLY A 262 -6.86 -14.31 37.17
N ILE A 263 -5.83 -13.70 36.57
CA ILE A 263 -5.60 -12.26 36.63
C ILE A 263 -6.56 -11.54 35.67
N PRO A 264 -7.45 -10.65 36.14
CA PRO A 264 -8.39 -9.96 35.27
C PRO A 264 -7.71 -9.09 34.19
N PRO A 265 -8.22 -8.99 32.94
CA PRO A 265 -7.59 -8.29 31.82
C PRO A 265 -7.27 -6.81 32.09
N GLU A 266 -8.08 -6.14 32.90
CA GLU A 266 -7.90 -4.75 33.32
C GLU A 266 -6.73 -4.55 34.27
N GLN A 267 -6.31 -5.60 34.98
CA GLN A 267 -5.14 -5.59 35.87
C GLN A 267 -3.83 -5.96 35.14
N GLN A 268 -3.91 -6.39 33.88
CA GLN A 268 -2.75 -6.80 33.09
C GLN A 268 -2.18 -5.63 32.26
N ARG A 269 -0.85 -5.51 32.27
CA ARG A 269 -0.09 -4.61 31.39
C ARG A 269 0.82 -5.46 30.50
N LEU A 270 0.58 -5.39 29.19
CA LEU A 270 1.32 -6.10 28.13
C LEU A 270 1.98 -5.09 27.21
#